data_AF-A0A964J661-F1
#
_entry.id   AF-A0A964J661-F1
#
_cell.length_a   1.000
_cell.length_b   1.000
_cell.length_c   1.000
_cell.angle_alpha   90.00
_cell.angle_beta   90.00
_cell.angle_gamma   90.00
#
_symmetry.space_group_name_H-M   'P 1'
#
loop_
_entity.id
_entity.type
_entity.pdbx_description
1 polymer ?
#
loop_
_entity_poly.entity_id
_entity_poly.type
_entity_poly.pdbx_seq_one_letter_code
_entity_poly.pdbx_strand_id
1 'polypeptide(L)' 'MRPPTIPANTPAIQKLLQDAMAHHQAGRRTQAEAGYHAILRQGPDHPGMLHLLGVLAHEGGASTRKPAR' A
#
# COMPACT_ATOMS: atom_id res chain seq x y z
N MET A 1 -14.69 -16.43 19.15
CA MET A 1 -13.27 -16.01 19.22
C MET A 1 -13.03 -15.00 18.11
N ARG A 2 -12.77 -13.73 18.44
CA ARG A 2 -12.37 -12.73 17.43
C ARG A 2 -10.90 -13.02 17.08
N PRO A 3 -10.49 -13.11 15.81
CA PRO A 3 -9.08 -13.30 15.48
C PRO A 3 -8.27 -12.15 16.08
N PRO A 4 -7.00 -12.38 16.46
CA PRO A 4 -6.13 -11.30 16.90
C PRO A 4 -6.04 -10.30 15.75
N THR A 5 -6.68 -9.14 15.90
CA THR A 5 -6.38 -7.96 15.09
C THR A 5 -4.94 -7.63 15.39
N ILE A 6 -4.03 -8.14 14.56
CA ILE A 6 -2.62 -7.78 14.59
C ILE A 6 -2.62 -6.25 14.51
N PRO A 7 -2.16 -5.53 15.54
CA PRO A 7 -2.19 -4.08 15.50
C PRO A 7 -1.41 -3.64 14.27
N ALA A 8 -2.01 -2.75 13.49
CA ALA A 8 -1.55 -2.26 12.20
C ALA A 8 -0.13 -1.63 12.22
N ASN A 9 0.50 -1.56 13.39
CA ASN A 9 1.81 -0.97 13.66
C ASN A 9 2.94 -1.99 13.89
N THR A 10 2.78 -3.23 13.43
CA THR A 10 3.81 -4.27 13.56
C THR A 10 5.08 -3.85 12.81
N PRO A 11 6.29 -4.09 13.32
CA PRO A 11 7.55 -3.70 12.66
C PRO A 11 7.68 -4.19 11.21
N ALA A 12 7.05 -5.32 10.86
CA ALA A 12 6.99 -5.82 9.49
C ALA A 12 6.24 -4.87 8.54
N ILE A 13 5.11 -4.31 8.97
CA ILE A 13 4.34 -3.33 8.19
C ILE A 13 5.12 -2.03 8.04
N GLN A 14 5.78 -1.57 9.11
CA GLN A 14 6.61 -0.35 9.05
C GLN A 14 7.79 -0.50 8.07
N LYS A 15 8.39 -1.68 7.99
CA LYS A 15 9.46 -1.97 7.03
C LYS A 15 8.94 -1.94 5.59
N LEU A 16 7.81 -2.61 5.32
CA LEU A 16 7.16 -2.57 4.01
C LEU A 16 6.75 -1.14 3.60
N LEU A 17 6.29 -0.34 4.56
CA LEU A 17 5.93 1.05 4.34
C LEU A 17 7.15 1.89 3.97
N GLN A 18 8.27 1.75 4.68
CA GLN A 18 9.51 2.45 4.34
C GLN A 18 10.03 2.07 2.96
N ASP A 19 10.05 0.78 2.61
CA ASP A 19 10.43 0.33 1.27
C ASP A 19 9.52 0.92 0.20
N ALA A 20 8.20 0.85 0.39
CA ALA A 20 7.23 1.42 -0.55
C ALA A 20 7.40 2.94 -0.72
N MET A 21 7.68 3.67 0.37
CA MET A 21 7.98 5.10 0.32
C MET A 21 9.29 5.40 -0.41
N ALA A 22 10.34 4.59 -0.23
CA ALA A 22 11.59 4.74 -0.96
C ALA A 22 11.39 4.51 -2.47
N HIS A 23 10.56 3.52 -2.86
CA HIS A 23 10.14 3.35 -4.25
C HIS A 23 9.32 4.55 -4.75
N HIS A 24 8.44 5.11 -3.92
CA HIS A 24 7.62 6.25 -4.30
C HIS A 24 8.49 7.49 -4.57
N GLN A 25 9.41 7.82 -3.66
CA GLN A 25 10.35 8.93 -3.79
C GLN A 25 11.27 8.78 -5.00
N ALA A 26 11.62 7.54 -5.36
CA ALA A 26 12.41 7.25 -6.54
C ALA A 26 11.61 7.27 -7.86
N GLY A 27 10.33 7.66 -7.84
CA GLY A 27 9.44 7.65 -9.00
C GLY A 27 9.02 6.25 -9.46
N ARG A 28 9.36 5.20 -8.69
CA ARG A 28 9.07 3.79 -9.01
C ARG A 28 7.67 3.40 -8.54
N ARG A 29 6.68 4.02 -9.18
CA ARG A 29 5.26 3.92 -8.86
C ARG A 29 4.75 2.48 -8.69
N THR A 30 5.05 1.60 -9.65
CA THR A 30 4.58 0.20 -9.63
C THR A 30 5.07 -0.57 -8.40
N GLN A 31 6.30 -0.30 -7.95
CA GLN A 31 6.86 -0.96 -6.77
C GLN A 31 6.28 -0.39 -5.48
N ALA A 32 6.02 0.92 -5.44
CA ALA A 32 5.33 1.56 -4.30
C ALA A 32 3.89 1.02 -4.16
N GLU A 33 3.15 0.92 -5.26
CA GLU A 33 1.80 0.35 -5.31
C GLU A 33 1.79 -1.11 -4.83
N ALA A 34 2.73 -1.93 -5.28
CA ALA A 34 2.88 -3.31 -4.85
C ALA A 34 3.16 -3.42 -3.33
N GLY A 35 3.99 -2.53 -2.78
CA GLY A 35 4.26 -2.46 -1.35
C GLY A 35 3.03 -2.11 -0.53
N TYR A 36 2.25 -1.10 -0.94
CA TYR A 36 1.00 -0.73 -0.25
C TYR A 36 -0.06 -1.83 -0.34
N HIS A 37 -0.18 -2.52 -1.48
CA HIS A 37 -1.05 -3.69 -1.59
C HIS A 37 -0.60 -4.85 -0.69
N ALA A 38 0.70 -5.10 -0.55
CA ALA A 38 1.22 -6.13 0.35
C ALA A 38 0.87 -5.84 1.81
N ILE A 39 0.85 -4.56 2.22
CA ILE A 39 0.43 -4.13 3.56
C ILE A 39 -1.07 -4.38 3.77
N LEU A 40 -1.92 -4.00 2.80
CA LEU A 40 -3.37 -4.26 2.87
C LEU A 40 -3.71 -5.75 2.94
N ARG A 41 -2.89 -6.62 2.34
CA ARG A 41 -3.05 -8.07 2.44
C ARG A 41 -2.76 -8.62 3.84
N GLN A 42 -1.95 -7.92 4.65
CA GLN A 42 -1.69 -8.30 6.04
C GLN A 42 -2.75 -7.75 7.00
N GLY A 43 -3.43 -6.67 6.63
CA GLY A 43 -4.51 -6.08 7.39
C GLY A 43 -5.35 -5.18 6.49
N PRO A 44 -6.58 -5.58 6.12
CA PRO A 44 -7.45 -4.76 5.27
C PRO A 44 -7.91 -3.47 5.96
N ASP A 45 -7.81 -3.39 7.28
CA ASP A 45 -8.23 -2.25 8.09
C ASP A 45 -7.08 -1.25 8.29
N HIS A 46 -6.58 -0.69 7.19
CA HIS A 46 -5.49 0.29 7.23
C HIS A 46 -5.90 1.56 6.48
N PRO A 47 -6.67 2.47 7.11
CA PRO A 47 -7.17 3.68 6.45
C PRO A 47 -6.05 4.56 5.90
N GLY A 48 -4.88 4.58 6.55
CA GLY A 48 -3.68 5.25 6.04
C GLY A 48 -3.18 4.66 4.71
N MET A 49 -3.24 3.34 4.52
CA MET A 49 -2.84 2.72 3.25
C MET A 49 -3.83 3.01 2.12
N LEU A 50 -5.13 3.02 2.42
CA LEU A 50 -6.15 3.40 1.45
C LEU A 50 -5.98 4.85 0.99
N HIS A 51 -5.65 5.75 1.93
CA HIS A 51 -5.32 7.14 1.60
C HIS A 51 -4.08 7.25 0.71
N LEU A 52 -2.99 6.55 1.06
CA LEU A 52 -1.74 6.55 0.28
C LEU A 52 -1.93 5.97 -1.13
N LEU A 53 -2.71 4.90 -1.29
CA LEU A 53 -3.08 4.38 -2.61
C LEU A 53 -3.91 5.38 -3.41
N GLY A 54 -4.79 6.14 -2.77
CA GLY A 54 -5.54 7.22 -3.41
C GLY A 54 -4.63 8.34 -3.92
N VAL A 55 -3.66 8.76 -3.10
CA VAL A 55 -2.62 9.74 -3.49
C VAL A 55 -1.79 9.20 -4.66
N LEU A 56 -1.37 7.94 -4.59
CA LEU A 56 -0.60 7.28 -5.63
C LEU A 56 -1.41 6.98 -6.90
N ALA A 57 -2.75 6.92 -6.83
CA ALA A 57 -3.61 6.90 -8.00
C ALA A 57 -3.75 8.30 -8.62
N HIS A 58 -3.81 9.34 -7.79
CA HIS A 58 -3.97 10.72 -8.23
C HIS A 58 -2.71 11.29 -8.88
N GLU A 59 -1.55 11.11 -8.26
CA GLU A 59 -0.23 11.51 -8.80
C GLU A 59 0.13 10.76 -10.10
N GLY A 60 -0.67 9.78 -10.52
CA GLY A 60 -0.41 8.86 -11.63
C GLY A 60 -1.17 9.16 -12.89
N GLY A 61 -2.07 10.13 -12.86
CA GLY A 61 -2.59 10.79 -14.06
C GLY A 61 -2.95 9.87 -15.23
N ALA A 62 -3.60 8.73 -14.99
CA ALA A 62 -4.36 7.92 -15.95
C ALA A 62 -4.98 6.75 -15.19
N SER A 63 -6.24 6.86 -14.79
CA SER A 63 -7.36 6.29 -15.54
C SER A 63 -7.15 4.80 -15.89
N THR A 64 -7.89 3.95 -15.17
CA THR A 64 -8.22 2.57 -15.57
C THR A 64 -7.03 1.62 -15.83
N ARG A 65 -6.46 1.03 -14.78
CA ARG A 65 -5.90 -0.32 -14.96
C ARG A 65 -7.07 -1.30 -14.89
N LYS A 66 -7.76 -1.49 -16.03
CA LYS A 66 -8.62 -2.66 -16.24
C LYS A 66 -7.79 -3.92 -15.93
N PRO A 67 -8.38 -4.93 -15.26
CA PRO A 67 -7.66 -6.13 -14.91
C PRO A 67 -7.16 -6.82 -16.19
N ALA A 68 -5.94 -7.33 -16.13
CA ALA A 68 -5.40 -8.21 -17.14
C ALA A 68 -6.32 -9.45 -17.25
N ARG A 69 -6.88 -9.57 -18.45
CA ARG A 69 -7.50 -10.70 -19.16
C ARG A 69 -7.54 -12.07 -18.48
#